data_AF-A0A8T7FRS1-F1
#
_entry.id   AF-A0A8T7FRS1-F1
#
_cell.length_a   1.000
_cell.length_b   1.000
_cell.length_c   1.000
_cell.angle_alpha   90.00
_cell.angle_beta   90.00
_cell.angle_gamma   90.00
#
_symmetry.space_group_name_H-M   'P 1'
#
loop_
_entity.id
_entity.type
_entity.pdbx_description
1 polymer ?
#
loop_
_entity_poly.entity_id
_entity_poly.type
_entity_poly.pdbx_seq_one_letter_code
_entity_poly.pdbx_strand_id
1 'polypeptide(L)' 'MISRLLDFLSEYLAHRKGLLPIIGLALIVVNLLLQFLLPGSLLTVSNLFLHIGLIIAIFGLMLAWAL' A
#
# COMPACT_ATOMS: atom_id res chain seq x y z
N MET A 1 15.80 7.11 16.63
CA MET A 1 15.19 5.76 16.64
C MET A 1 14.36 5.50 15.38
N ILE A 2 13.62 6.50 14.88
CA ILE A 2 12.85 6.43 13.62
C ILE A 2 13.75 6.23 12.39
N SER A 3 14.95 6.84 12.37
CA SER A 3 15.87 6.78 11.22
C SER A 3 16.33 5.36 10.86
N ARG A 4 16.63 4.49 11.83
CA ARG A 4 17.06 3.11 11.53
C ARG A 4 15.95 2.25 10.91
N LEU A 5 14.71 2.50 11.31
CA LEU A 5 13.55 1.79 10.78
C LEU A 5 13.27 2.26 9.35
N LEU A 6 13.47 3.56 9.10
CA LEU A 6 13.41 4.16 7.77
C LEU A 6 14.56 3.71 6.87
N ASP A 7 15.78 3.59 7.40
CA ASP A 7 16.96 3.11 6.67
C ASP A 7 16.80 1.64 6.28
N PHE A 8 16.30 0.78 7.17
CA PHE A 8 16.04 -0.62 6.86
C PHE A 8 14.89 -0.79 5.86
N LEU A 9 13.83 0.01 5.99
CA LEU A 9 12.77 0.09 4.99
C LEU A 9 13.32 0.59 3.64
N SER A 10 14.22 1.57 3.66
CA SER A 10 14.85 2.15 2.48
C SER A 10 15.77 1.14 1.77
N GLU A 11 16.62 0.42 2.50
CA GLU A 11 17.46 -0.68 1.96
C GLU A 11 16.60 -1.83 1.40
N TYR A 12 15.54 -2.20 2.11
CA TYR A 12 14.62 -3.26 1.67
C TYR A 12 13.80 -2.85 0.44
N LEU A 13 13.42 -1.57 0.33
CA LEU A 13 12.78 -0.99 -0.85
C LEU A 13 13.76 -0.81 -2.02
N ALA A 14 14.99 -0.39 -1.75
CA ALA A 14 16.02 -0.12 -2.76
C ALA A 14 16.40 -1.39 -3.52
N HIS A 15 16.40 -2.55 -2.86
CA HIS A 15 16.74 -3.82 -3.51
C HIS A 15 15.60 -4.40 -4.35
N ARG A 16 14.33 -4.02 -4.10
CA ARG A 16 13.17 -4.42 -4.91
C ARG A 16 12.26 -3.22 -5.12
N LYS A 17 12.65 -2.38 -6.08
CA LYS A 17 12.01 -1.10 -6.45
C LYS A 17 10.47 -1.11 -6.57
N GLY A 18 9.81 -2.28 -6.68
CA GLY A 18 8.35 -2.41 -6.78
C GLY A 18 7.60 -2.82 -5.50
N LEU A 19 8.27 -3.08 -4.37
CA LEU A 19 7.60 -3.66 -3.18
C LEU A 19 6.51 -2.77 -2.57
N LEU A 20 6.77 -1.46 -2.49
CA LEU A 20 5.83 -0.51 -1.93
C LEU A 20 4.56 -0.32 -2.81
N PRO A 21 4.69 -0.19 -4.15
CA PRO A 21 3.56 -0.33 -5.08
C PRO A 21 2.79 -1.64 -4.90
N ILE A 22 3.49 -2.76 -4.78
CA ILE A 22 2.88 -4.10 -4.63
C ILE A 22 2.07 -4.20 -3.33
N ILE A 23 2.55 -3.61 -2.22
CA ILE A 23 1.81 -3.56 -0.95
C ILE A 23 0.52 -2.73 -1.11
N GLY A 24 0.61 -1.56 -1.75
CA GLY A 24 -0.57 -0.75 -2.03
C GLY A 24 -1.58 -1.47 -2.92
N LEU A 25 -1.09 -2.17 -3.96
CA LEU A 25 -1.91 -2.99 -4.84
C LEU A 25 -2.56 -4.18 -4.09
N ALA A 26 -1.82 -4.84 -3.19
CA ALA A 26 -2.35 -5.89 -2.33
C ALA A 26 -3.46 -5.36 -1.42
N LEU A 27 -3.33 -4.15 -0.85
CA LEU A 27 -4.39 -3.49 -0.07
C LEU A 27 -5.66 -3.26 -0.91
N ILE A 28 -5.51 -2.86 -2.17
CA ILE A 28 -6.64 -2.66 -3.08
C ILE A 28 -7.34 -3.99 -3.37
N VAL A 29 -6.58 -5.07 -3.60
CA VAL A 29 -7.14 -6.42 -3.81
C VAL A 29 -7.85 -6.93 -2.55
N VAL A 30 -7.28 -6.69 -1.36
CA VAL A 30 -7.94 -7.02 -0.09
C VAL A 30 -9.22 -6.21 0.10
N ASN A 31 -9.26 -4.93 -0.30
CA ASN A 31 -10.50 -4.14 -0.27
C ASN A 31 -11.58 -4.77 -1.17
N LEU A 32 -11.21 -5.24 -2.36
CA LEU A 32 -12.13 -5.95 -3.26
C LEU A 32 -12.65 -7.25 -2.64
N LEU A 33 -11.78 -8.05 -2.03
CA LEU A 33 -12.19 -9.25 -1.31
C LEU A 33 -13.13 -8.92 -0.14
N LEU A 34 -12.85 -7.87 0.62
CA LEU A 34 -13.71 -7.40 1.69
C LEU A 34 -15.07 -6.93 1.19
N GLN A 35 -15.14 -6.24 0.05
CA GLN A 35 -16.42 -5.86 -0.58
C GLN A 35 -17.27 -7.09 -0.94
N PHE A 36 -16.64 -8.17 -1.42
CA PHE A 36 -17.32 -9.41 -1.76
C PHE A 36 -17.76 -10.21 -0.53
N LEU A 37 -16.94 -10.23 0.53
CA LEU A 37 -17.20 -11.03 1.73
C LEU A 37 -18.14 -10.34 2.73
N LEU A 38 -18.09 -9.00 2.82
CA LEU A 38 -18.84 -8.17 3.77
C LEU A 38 -19.49 -6.96 3.05
N PRO A 39 -20.45 -7.19 2.14
CA PRO A 39 -21.16 -6.11 1.47
C PRO A 39 -21.96 -5.29 2.50
N GLY A 40 -21.76 -3.97 2.52
CA GLY A 40 -22.52 -3.04 3.37
C GLY A 40 -21.92 -2.70 4.74
N SER A 41 -20.73 -3.21 5.08
CA SER A 41 -20.01 -2.72 6.28
C SER A 41 -19.52 -1.28 6.06
N LEU A 42 -19.41 -0.49 7.12
CA LEU A 42 -18.89 0.89 7.04
C LEU A 42 -17.52 0.97 6.33
N LEU A 43 -16.69 -0.07 6.48
CA LEU A 43 -15.38 -0.15 5.84
C LEU A 43 -15.48 -0.35 4.32
N THR A 44 -16.47 -1.14 3.86
CA THR A 44 -16.68 -1.45 2.43
C THR A 44 -17.48 -0.36 1.73
N VAL A 45 -18.38 0.32 2.44
CA VAL A 45 -19.12 1.51 1.94
C VAL A 45 -18.17 2.68 1.70
N SER A 46 -17.30 2.98 2.66
CA SER A 46 -16.37 4.11 2.54
C SER A 46 -15.14 3.81 1.67
N ASN A 47 -14.90 2.56 1.28
CA ASN A 47 -13.74 2.16 0.48
C ASN A 47 -12.40 2.62 1.08
N LEU A 48 -12.31 2.65 2.41
CA LEU A 48 -11.19 3.25 3.13
C LEU A 48 -9.87 2.53 2.82
N PHE A 49 -9.91 1.19 2.72
CA PHE A 49 -8.75 0.39 2.34
C PHE A 49 -8.32 0.62 0.89
N LEU A 50 -9.27 0.89 -0.01
CA LEU A 50 -8.97 1.24 -1.40
C LEU A 50 -8.24 2.58 -1.47
N HIS A 51 -8.71 3.60 -0.76
CA HIS A 51 -8.09 4.92 -0.77
C HIS A 51 -6.68 4.88 -0.15
N ILE A 52 -6.52 4.22 1.00
CA ILE A 52 -5.22 4.07 1.66
C ILE A 52 -4.27 3.24 0.77
N GLY A 53 -4.74 2.13 0.20
CA GLY A 53 -3.97 1.31 -0.72
C GLY A 53 -3.52 2.07 -1.96
N LEU A 54 -4.39 2.91 -2.54
CA LEU A 54 -4.07 3.76 -3.68
C LEU A 54 -3.01 4.80 -3.35
N ILE A 55 -3.14 5.50 -2.21
CA ILE A 55 -2.15 6.49 -1.76
C ILE A 55 -0.78 5.82 -1.58
N ILE A 56 -0.74 4.66 -0.91
CA ILE A 56 0.50 3.90 -0.69
C ILE A 56 1.08 3.42 -2.04
N ALA A 57 0.24 2.97 -2.97
CA ALA A 57 0.68 2.52 -4.29
C ALA A 57 1.29 3.67 -5.10
N ILE A 58 0.67 4.85 -5.09
CA ILE A 58 1.17 6.06 -5.77
C ILE A 58 2.49 6.51 -5.15
N PHE A 59 2.56 6.61 -3.82
CA PHE A 59 3.81 6.96 -3.13
C PHE A 59 4.92 5.95 -3.41
N GLY A 60 4.57 4.66 -3.43
CA GLY A 60 5.49 3.59 -3.80
C GLY A 60 6.01 3.73 -5.22
N LEU A 61 5.14 4.07 -6.18
CA LEU A 61 5.53 4.28 -7.58
C LEU A 61 6.45 5.50 -7.73
N MET A 62 6.13 6.60 -7.03
CA MET A 62 6.97 7.79 -7.02
C MET A 62 8.35 7.51 -6.42
N LEU A 63 8.43 6.77 -5.31
CA LEU A 63 9.69 6.36 -4.68
C LEU A 63 10.50 5.41 -5.59
N ALA A 64 9.83 4.50 -6.29
CA ALA A 64 10.46 3.57 -7.23
C ALA A 64 11.11 4.29 -8.43
N TRP A 65 10.53 5.41 -8.86
CA TRP A 65 11.03 6.23 -9.97
C TRP A 65 12.08 7.25 -9.55
N ALA A 66 12.07 7.70 -8.30
CA ALA A 66 13.02 8.69 -7.78
C ALA A 66 14.42 8.11 -7.48
N LEU A 67 14.60 6.78 -7.55
CA LEU A 67 15.81 6.04 -7.16
C LEU A 67 16.37 5.18 -8.31
#